data_AF-A0A6M3J691-F1
#
_entry.id   AF-A0A6M3J691-F1
#
_cell.length_a   1.000
_cell.length_b   1.000
_cell.length_c   1.000
_cell.angle_alpha   90.00
_cell.angle_beta   90.00
_cell.angle_gamma   90.00
#
_symmetry.space_group_name_H-M   'P 1'
#
loop_
_entity.id
_entity.type
_entity.pdbx_description
1 polymer ?
#
loop_
_entity_poly.entity_id
_entity_poly.type
_entity_poly.pdbx_seq_one_letter_code
_entity_poly.pdbx_strand_id
1 'polypeptide(L)'
;MTTDETKQAVADSSQDGDSSQGKAGSTSQETKTYTEVEVQKMVSDRLAQTGREAKSLEQREAVIRQREEDYQRKQTDEQRRKDEEEYEKARDNPELLNTFQGKKQLREEREALAKERNQIEQDKLAHQVEIESAREIHREVEIWDIAQKYGADPVTLKELNLDIKQTELVAQKIGTKKSETTPKVKHDSGMTIGGGNDLDSLSPREKIERGLEQNKEKLRR
;
A
#
# COMPACT_ATOMS: atom_id res chain seq x y z
N MET A 1 -54.99 1.57 36.20
CA MET A 1 -54.71 0.14 36.00
C MET A 1 -55.02 -0.19 34.55
N THR A 2 -54.00 -0.32 33.71
CA THR A 2 -54.10 -0.80 32.32
C THR A 2 -52.85 -1.61 32.05
N THR A 3 -53.04 -2.89 31.74
CA THR A 3 -51.99 -3.90 31.60
C THR A 3 -51.39 -3.92 30.20
N ASP A 4 -50.06 -3.77 30.21
CA ASP A 4 -48.99 -4.32 29.39
C ASP A 4 -49.32 -5.56 28.54
N GLU A 5 -48.94 -5.55 27.25
CA GLU A 5 -48.63 -6.77 26.48
C GLU A 5 -47.41 -6.52 25.57
N THR A 6 -46.25 -6.90 26.10
CA THR A 6 -44.97 -6.98 25.40
C THR A 6 -44.78 -8.41 24.87
N LYS A 7 -44.79 -8.63 23.55
CA LYS A 7 -44.44 -9.93 22.94
C LYS A 7 -42.94 -10.02 22.67
N GLN A 8 -42.21 -10.57 23.63
CA GLN A 8 -40.92 -11.23 23.41
C GLN A 8 -41.15 -12.63 22.84
N ALA A 9 -40.43 -12.99 21.79
CA ALA A 9 -40.23 -14.38 21.39
C ALA A 9 -38.77 -14.74 21.67
N VAL A 10 -38.56 -15.57 22.69
CA VAL A 10 -37.29 -16.27 22.95
C VAL A 10 -37.57 -17.76 22.81
N ALA A 11 -36.61 -18.43 22.17
CA ALA A 11 -36.52 -19.87 21.94
C ALA A 11 -36.64 -20.70 23.23
N ASP A 12 -37.06 -21.96 23.14
CA ASP A 12 -36.13 -23.11 23.04
C ASP A 12 -36.85 -24.47 23.19
N SER A 13 -36.27 -25.46 22.50
CA SER A 13 -36.20 -26.91 22.76
C SER A 13 -37.37 -27.68 23.41
N SER A 14 -37.89 -28.66 22.66
CA SER A 14 -38.10 -30.06 23.11
C SER A 14 -38.51 -30.87 21.87
N GLN A 15 -37.66 -31.75 21.32
CA GLN A 15 -37.39 -33.12 21.76
C GLN A 15 -38.52 -34.08 21.35
N ASP A 16 -38.42 -34.62 20.13
CA ASP A 16 -39.02 -35.89 19.76
C ASP A 16 -37.92 -36.77 19.13
N GLY A 17 -37.69 -37.91 19.77
CA GLY A 17 -36.70 -38.88 19.35
C GLY A 17 -37.19 -39.71 18.16
N ASP A 18 -36.24 -40.12 17.33
CA ASP A 18 -36.40 -41.34 16.56
C ASP A 18 -35.11 -42.16 16.62
N SER A 19 -35.29 -43.42 16.99
CA SER A 19 -34.26 -44.41 17.22
C SER A 19 -34.11 -45.19 15.92
N SER A 20 -33.01 -45.04 15.20
CA SER A 20 -32.67 -46.00 14.14
C SER A 20 -31.25 -46.53 14.32
N GLN A 21 -31.22 -47.86 14.39
CA GLN A 21 -30.09 -48.71 14.68
C GLN A 21 -28.89 -48.45 13.77
N GLY A 22 -27.70 -48.48 14.37
CA GLY A 22 -26.43 -48.42 13.67
C GLY A 22 -26.32 -49.49 12.60
N LYS A 23 -26.40 -49.06 11.34
CA LYS A 23 -25.94 -49.85 10.19
C LYS A 23 -24.48 -49.48 9.98
N ALA A 24 -23.57 -50.44 10.19
CA ALA A 24 -22.17 -50.31 9.85
C ALA A 24 -22.04 -49.97 8.35
N GLY A 25 -21.86 -48.69 8.05
CA GLY A 25 -21.69 -48.18 6.70
C GLY A 25 -20.27 -48.50 6.24
N SER A 26 -20.14 -49.48 5.36
CA SER A 26 -18.94 -49.72 4.56
C SER A 26 -18.57 -48.43 3.83
N THR A 27 -17.46 -47.80 4.21
CA THR A 27 -16.85 -46.70 3.45
C THR A 27 -16.13 -47.28 2.22
N SER A 28 -16.91 -47.86 1.31
CA SER A 28 -16.46 -48.07 -0.07
C SER A 28 -16.62 -46.73 -0.79
N GLN A 29 -15.54 -45.95 -0.85
CA GLN A 29 -15.49 -44.77 -1.70
C GLN A 29 -15.42 -45.23 -3.16
N GLU A 30 -16.59 -45.51 -3.73
CA GLU A 30 -16.72 -45.68 -5.17
C GLU A 30 -16.32 -44.35 -5.83
N THR A 31 -15.23 -44.38 -6.60
CA THR A 31 -14.81 -43.27 -7.45
C THR A 31 -15.89 -43.01 -8.49
N LYS A 32 -16.79 -42.06 -8.21
CA LYS A 32 -17.78 -41.58 -9.16
C LYS A 32 -17.07 -41.03 -10.39
N THR A 33 -17.13 -41.77 -11.48
CA THR A 33 -16.65 -41.31 -12.79
C THR A 33 -17.78 -40.52 -13.43
N TYR A 34 -17.63 -39.19 -13.44
CA TYR A 34 -18.59 -38.30 -14.09
C TYR A 34 -18.45 -38.40 -15.60
N THR A 35 -19.58 -38.43 -16.31
CA THR A 35 -19.59 -38.32 -17.77
C THR A 35 -19.21 -36.89 -18.20
N GLU A 36 -18.65 -36.71 -19.39
CA GLU A 36 -18.25 -35.38 -19.89
C GLU A 36 -19.42 -34.37 -19.87
N VAL A 37 -20.64 -34.84 -20.13
CA VAL A 37 -21.87 -34.03 -20.09
C VAL A 37 -22.20 -33.55 -18.67
N GLU A 38 -21.99 -34.40 -17.67
CA GLU A 38 -22.18 -34.03 -16.26
C GLU A 38 -21.13 -33.01 -15.80
N VAL A 39 -19.88 -33.16 -16.24
CA VAL A 39 -18.81 -32.18 -15.96
C VAL A 39 -19.14 -30.82 -16.58
N GLN A 40 -19.54 -30.79 -17.85
CA GLN A 40 -19.92 -29.54 -18.52
C GLN A 40 -21.11 -28.87 -17.84
N LYS A 41 -22.11 -29.65 -17.43
CA LYS A 41 -23.27 -29.13 -16.68
C LYS A 41 -22.84 -28.55 -15.33
N MET A 42 -22.01 -29.25 -14.56
CA MET A 42 -21.50 -28.73 -13.28
C MET A 42 -20.67 -27.46 -13.45
N VAL A 43 -19.85 -27.37 -14.49
CA VAL A 43 -19.07 -26.16 -14.79
C VAL A 43 -20.00 -25.00 -15.14
N SER A 44 -21.00 -25.23 -15.99
CA SER A 44 -21.99 -24.22 -16.37
C SER A 44 -22.81 -23.74 -15.16
N ASP A 45 -23.30 -24.68 -14.34
CA ASP A 45 -24.09 -24.37 -13.13
C ASP A 45 -23.24 -23.59 -12.12
N ARG A 46 -21.97 -23.96 -11.93
CA ARG A 46 -21.03 -23.22 -11.07
C ARG A 46 -20.71 -21.83 -11.62
N LEU A 47 -20.54 -21.69 -12.94
CA LEU A 47 -20.33 -20.38 -13.57
C LEU A 47 -21.55 -19.48 -13.41
N ALA A 48 -22.76 -20.04 -13.58
CA ALA A 48 -24.00 -19.31 -13.38
C ALA A 48 -24.20 -18.91 -11.91
N GLN A 49 -23.87 -19.80 -10.96
CA GLN A 49 -23.95 -19.50 -9.53
C GLN A 49 -22.96 -18.39 -9.14
N THR A 50 -21.69 -18.51 -9.54
CA THR A 50 -20.68 -17.49 -9.28
C THR A 50 -21.03 -16.14 -9.91
N GLY A 51 -21.63 -16.13 -11.10
CA GLY A 51 -22.13 -14.90 -11.72
C GLY A 51 -23.26 -14.24 -10.92
N ARG A 52 -24.19 -15.01 -10.34
CA ARG A 52 -25.25 -14.48 -9.46
C ARG A 52 -24.68 -13.96 -8.14
N GLU A 53 -23.72 -14.68 -7.56
CA GLU A 53 -23.03 -14.28 -6.34
C GLU A 53 -22.24 -12.99 -6.54
N ALA A 54 -21.49 -12.86 -7.64
CA ALA A 54 -20.76 -11.65 -8.00
C ALA A 54 -21.70 -10.44 -8.13
N LYS A 55 -22.84 -10.61 -8.82
CA LYS A 55 -23.85 -9.55 -8.95
C LYS A 55 -24.47 -9.16 -7.60
N SER A 56 -24.71 -10.13 -6.72
CA SER A 56 -25.21 -9.89 -5.36
C SER A 56 -24.20 -9.11 -4.51
N LEU A 57 -22.91 -9.43 -4.63
CA LEU A 57 -21.83 -8.70 -3.97
C LEU A 57 -21.72 -7.28 -4.49
N GLU A 58 -21.71 -7.09 -5.81
CA GLU A 58 -21.68 -5.76 -6.44
C GLU A 58 -22.85 -4.88 -5.98
N GLN A 59 -24.07 -5.43 -5.91
CA GLN A 59 -25.23 -4.72 -5.39
C GLN A 59 -25.08 -4.33 -3.92
N ARG A 60 -24.52 -5.21 -3.09
CA ARG A 60 -24.25 -4.91 -1.67
C ARG A 60 -23.19 -3.83 -1.53
N GLU A 61 -22.11 -3.91 -2.29
CA GLU A 61 -21.05 -2.90 -2.30
C GLU A 61 -21.59 -1.54 -2.74
N ALA A 62 -22.44 -1.48 -3.77
CA ALA A 62 -23.08 -0.24 -4.20
C ALA A 62 -23.95 0.38 -3.09
N VAL A 63 -24.75 -0.44 -2.40
CA VAL A 63 -25.59 0.03 -1.28
C VAL A 63 -24.73 0.51 -0.10
N ILE A 64 -23.66 -0.21 0.24
CA ILE A 64 -22.74 0.18 1.30
C ILE A 64 -22.07 1.50 0.96
N ARG A 65 -21.52 1.64 -0.26
CA ARG A 65 -20.89 2.87 -0.73
C ARG A 65 -21.86 4.04 -0.68
N GLN A 66 -23.09 3.86 -1.16
CA GLN A 66 -24.11 4.91 -1.09
C GLN A 66 -24.42 5.32 0.35
N ARG A 67 -24.53 4.35 1.27
CA ARG A 67 -24.76 4.64 2.69
C ARG A 67 -23.59 5.38 3.34
N GLU A 68 -22.35 5.04 2.97
CA GLU A 68 -21.15 5.72 3.44
C GLU A 68 -21.09 7.16 2.92
N GLU A 69 -21.41 7.38 1.64
CA GLU A 69 -21.50 8.73 1.05
C GLU A 69 -22.57 9.57 1.75
N ASP A 70 -23.75 9.00 1.98
CA ASP A 70 -24.84 9.69 2.70
C ASP A 70 -24.44 10.03 4.13
N TYR A 71 -23.72 9.14 4.81
CA TYR A 71 -23.23 9.37 6.16
C TYR A 71 -22.17 10.48 6.22
N GLN A 72 -21.22 10.48 5.28
CA GLN A 72 -20.20 11.53 5.16
C GLN A 72 -20.82 12.90 4.86
N ARG A 73 -21.82 12.95 3.96
CA ARG A 73 -22.56 14.18 3.67
C ARG A 73 -23.25 14.71 4.91
N LYS A 74 -23.97 13.86 5.64
CA LYS A 74 -24.64 14.24 6.90
C LYS A 74 -23.67 14.77 7.94
N GLN A 75 -22.54 14.09 8.15
CA GLN A 75 -21.51 14.58 9.08
C GLN A 75 -20.97 15.95 8.67
N THR A 76 -20.72 16.15 7.39
CA THR A 76 -20.20 17.43 6.86
C THR A 76 -21.22 18.55 7.03
N ASP A 77 -22.50 18.29 6.72
CA ASP A 77 -23.57 19.26 6.88
C ASP A 77 -23.84 19.59 8.36
N GLU A 78 -23.81 18.59 9.25
CA GLU A 78 -23.93 18.80 10.69
C GLU A 78 -22.77 19.64 11.24
N GLN A 79 -21.55 19.38 10.78
CA GLN A 79 -20.38 20.15 11.20
C GLN A 79 -20.47 21.59 10.70
N ARG A 80 -20.87 21.80 9.44
CA ARG A 80 -21.10 23.14 8.88
C ARG A 80 -22.14 23.90 9.69
N ARG A 81 -23.28 23.26 10.01
CA ARG A 81 -24.35 23.89 10.79
C ARG A 81 -23.86 24.29 12.20
N LYS A 82 -23.09 23.42 12.88
CA LYS A 82 -22.50 23.75 14.18
C LYS A 82 -21.54 24.93 14.09
N ASP A 83 -20.69 24.96 13.07
CA ASP A 83 -19.73 26.04 12.87
C ASP A 83 -20.45 27.38 12.56
N GLU A 84 -21.54 27.34 11.78
CA GLU A 84 -22.41 28.51 11.51
C GLU A 84 -23.09 29.00 12.81
N GLU A 85 -23.66 28.10 13.61
CA GLU A 85 -24.28 28.42 14.90
C GLU A 85 -23.27 29.01 15.90
N GLU A 86 -22.05 28.48 15.95
CA GLU A 86 -20.98 29.01 16.80
C GLU A 86 -20.52 30.40 16.32
N TYR A 87 -20.41 30.58 15.01
CA TYR A 87 -20.04 31.86 14.41
C TYR A 87 -21.09 32.95 14.67
N GLU A 88 -22.38 32.64 14.50
CA GLU A 88 -23.47 33.59 14.76
C GLU A 88 -23.48 34.05 16.23
N LYS A 89 -23.25 33.14 17.18
CA LYS A 89 -23.14 33.48 18.62
C LYS A 89 -21.89 34.33 18.93
N ALA A 90 -20.81 34.10 18.19
CA ALA A 90 -19.56 34.81 18.35
C ALA A 90 -19.51 36.16 17.62
N ARG A 91 -20.44 36.41 16.68
CA ARG A 91 -20.43 37.57 15.78
C ARG A 91 -20.33 38.90 16.51
N ASP A 92 -21.09 39.05 17.59
CA ASP A 92 -21.18 40.31 18.34
C ASP A 92 -20.21 40.34 19.56
N ASN A 93 -19.42 39.28 19.78
CA ASN A 93 -18.47 39.20 20.88
C ASN A 93 -17.04 38.92 20.36
N PRO A 94 -16.12 39.90 20.43
CA PRO A 94 -14.78 39.76 19.87
C PRO A 94 -13.93 38.67 20.54
N GLU A 95 -14.16 38.38 21.83
CA GLU A 95 -13.44 37.30 22.52
C GLU A 95 -13.87 35.93 22.00
N LEU A 96 -15.19 35.72 21.86
CA LEU A 96 -15.73 34.47 21.31
C LEU A 96 -15.31 34.27 19.85
N LEU A 97 -15.27 35.34 19.06
CA LEU A 97 -14.85 35.28 17.66
C LEU A 97 -13.39 34.80 17.53
N ASN A 98 -12.48 35.31 18.36
CA ASN A 98 -11.09 34.85 18.38
C ASN A 98 -10.99 33.37 18.77
N THR A 99 -11.76 32.92 19.77
CA THR A 99 -11.74 31.49 20.16
C THR A 99 -12.27 30.58 19.05
N PHE A 100 -13.30 31.00 18.33
CA PHE A 100 -13.84 30.26 17.19
C PHE A 100 -12.82 30.18 16.04
N GLN A 101 -12.21 31.30 15.67
CA GLN A 101 -11.17 31.33 14.64
C GLN A 101 -9.98 30.45 15.00
N GLY A 102 -9.51 30.49 16.26
CA GLY A 102 -8.42 29.62 16.72
C GLY A 102 -8.80 28.13 16.67
N LYS A 103 -10.02 27.76 17.09
CA LYS A 103 -10.52 26.38 16.96
C LYS A 103 -10.60 25.92 15.52
N LYS A 104 -11.05 26.79 14.61
CA LYS A 104 -11.14 26.51 13.17
C LYS A 104 -9.75 26.27 12.58
N GLN A 105 -8.78 27.13 12.86
CA GLN A 105 -7.39 26.98 12.42
C GLN A 105 -6.78 25.67 12.92
N LEU A 106 -6.93 25.35 14.21
CA LEU A 106 -6.43 24.08 14.77
C LEU A 106 -7.06 22.85 14.11
N ARG A 107 -8.32 22.95 13.67
CA ARG A 107 -9.00 21.86 12.94
C ARG A 107 -8.42 21.72 11.55
N GLU A 108 -8.28 22.82 10.81
CA GLU A 108 -7.68 22.84 9.47
C GLU A 108 -6.25 22.31 9.48
N GLU A 109 -5.43 22.69 10.47
CA GLU A 109 -4.08 22.15 10.65
C GLU A 109 -4.07 20.65 10.91
N ARG A 110 -4.97 20.15 11.76
CA ARG A 110 -5.09 18.71 12.03
C ARG A 110 -5.51 17.93 10.80
N GLU A 111 -6.46 18.46 10.02
CA GLU A 111 -6.89 17.85 8.76
C GLU A 111 -5.76 17.86 7.72
N ALA A 112 -4.99 18.95 7.63
CA ALA A 112 -3.83 19.03 6.75
C ALA A 112 -2.76 17.99 7.14
N LEU A 113 -2.42 17.90 8.43
CA LEU A 113 -1.47 16.89 8.93
C LEU A 113 -1.97 15.46 8.71
N ALA A 114 -3.27 15.22 8.85
CA ALA A 114 -3.85 13.90 8.57
C ALA A 114 -3.74 13.54 7.08
N LYS A 115 -4.02 14.48 6.18
CA LYS A 115 -3.85 14.30 4.73
C LYS A 115 -2.40 14.03 4.36
N GLU A 116 -1.47 14.80 4.91
CA GLU A 116 -0.03 14.62 4.68
C GLU A 116 0.45 13.24 5.16
N ARG A 117 0.03 12.81 6.36
CA ARG A 117 0.36 11.47 6.86
C ARG A 117 -0.15 10.36 5.96
N ASN A 118 -1.39 10.47 5.50
CA ASN A 118 -1.98 9.49 4.58
C ASN A 118 -1.23 9.47 3.24
N GLN A 119 -0.81 10.62 2.71
CA GLN A 119 0.01 10.70 1.50
C GLN A 119 1.36 10.02 1.70
N ILE A 120 2.07 10.31 2.80
CA ILE A 120 3.34 9.67 3.12
C ILE A 120 3.19 8.16 3.24
N GLU A 121 2.11 7.68 3.84
CA GLU A 121 1.85 6.24 3.97
C GLU A 121 1.56 5.59 2.61
N GLN A 122 0.77 6.24 1.75
CA GLN A 122 0.53 5.79 0.39
C GLN A 122 1.83 5.75 -0.43
N ASP A 123 2.64 6.79 -0.35
CA ASP A 123 3.94 6.86 -1.05
C ASP A 123 4.89 5.76 -0.54
N LYS A 124 4.93 5.51 0.78
CA LYS A 124 5.71 4.41 1.34
C LYS A 124 5.28 3.06 0.78
N LEU A 125 3.97 2.80 0.72
CA LEU A 125 3.44 1.56 0.17
C LEU A 125 3.73 1.44 -1.33
N ALA A 126 3.57 2.53 -2.08
CA ALA A 126 3.85 2.56 -3.51
C ALA A 126 5.32 2.28 -3.82
N HIS A 127 6.23 2.89 -3.06
CA HIS A 127 7.67 2.74 -3.27
C HIS A 127 8.27 1.52 -2.58
N GLN A 128 7.53 0.79 -1.74
CA GLN A 128 8.08 -0.38 -1.06
C GLN A 128 8.52 -1.47 -2.05
N VAL A 129 7.70 -1.76 -3.06
CA VAL A 129 8.03 -2.73 -4.12
C VAL A 129 9.23 -2.27 -4.95
N GLU A 130 9.30 -0.97 -5.25
CA GLU A 130 10.43 -0.38 -5.96
C GLU A 130 11.73 -0.48 -5.15
N ILE A 131 11.70 -0.18 -3.85
CA ILE A 131 12.85 -0.29 -2.95
C ILE A 131 13.30 -1.75 -2.81
N GLU A 132 12.35 -2.68 -2.69
CA GLU A 132 12.65 -4.11 -2.60
C GLU A 132 13.30 -4.63 -3.89
N SER A 133 12.76 -4.27 -5.06
CA SER A 133 13.38 -4.64 -6.35
C SER A 133 14.76 -4.00 -6.54
N ALA A 134 14.94 -2.73 -6.16
CA ALA A 134 16.23 -2.05 -6.22
C ALA A 134 17.27 -2.71 -5.30
N ARG A 135 16.88 -3.13 -4.09
CA ARG A 135 17.75 -3.89 -3.17
C ARG A 135 18.15 -5.23 -3.74
N GLU A 136 17.23 -5.93 -4.40
CA GLU A 136 17.52 -7.22 -5.04
C GLU A 136 18.52 -7.05 -6.20
N ILE A 137 18.31 -6.06 -7.06
CA ILE A 137 19.24 -5.74 -8.16
C ILE A 137 20.63 -5.37 -7.62
N HIS A 138 20.70 -4.50 -6.60
CA HIS A 138 21.97 -4.13 -5.98
C HIS A 138 22.71 -5.34 -5.43
N ARG A 139 22.00 -6.22 -4.74
CA ARG A 139 22.56 -7.46 -4.21
C ARG A 139 23.05 -8.36 -5.34
N GLU A 140 22.29 -8.50 -6.42
CA GLU A 140 22.72 -9.28 -7.58
C GLU A 140 24.04 -8.73 -8.14
N VAL A 141 24.12 -7.43 -8.40
CA VAL A 141 25.36 -6.77 -8.88
C VAL A 141 26.55 -7.05 -7.96
N GLU A 142 26.36 -6.98 -6.64
CA GLU A 142 27.43 -7.29 -5.68
C GLU A 142 27.84 -8.76 -5.70
N ILE A 143 26.90 -9.69 -5.89
CA ILE A 143 27.20 -11.12 -6.07
C ILE A 143 28.02 -11.34 -7.34
N TRP A 144 27.67 -10.68 -8.45
CA TRP A 144 28.43 -10.74 -9.70
C TRP A 144 29.86 -10.19 -9.52
N ASP A 145 30.02 -9.07 -8.82
CA ASP A 145 31.33 -8.50 -8.50
C ASP A 145 32.19 -9.44 -7.65
N ILE A 146 31.59 -10.07 -6.63
CA ILE A 146 32.27 -11.05 -5.77
C ILE A 146 32.66 -12.28 -6.60
N ALA A 147 31.74 -12.81 -7.40
CA ALA A 147 31.98 -13.95 -8.28
C ALA A 147 33.15 -13.67 -9.23
N GLN A 148 33.20 -12.48 -9.84
CA GLN A 148 34.28 -12.05 -10.72
C GLN A 148 35.63 -11.93 -9.98
N LYS A 149 35.63 -11.37 -8.75
CA LYS A 149 36.84 -11.21 -7.94
C LYS A 149 37.48 -12.53 -7.54
N TYR A 150 36.67 -13.52 -7.15
CA TYR A 150 37.18 -14.80 -6.64
C TYR A 150 37.14 -15.93 -7.69
N GLY A 151 36.59 -15.67 -8.89
CA GLY A 151 36.44 -16.69 -9.94
C GLY A 151 35.50 -17.82 -9.53
N ALA A 152 34.41 -17.46 -8.85
CA ALA A 152 33.31 -18.36 -8.48
C ALA A 152 32.13 -18.17 -9.45
N ASP A 153 31.22 -19.14 -9.53
CA ASP A 153 30.05 -19.04 -10.40
C ASP A 153 28.96 -18.16 -9.76
N PRO A 154 28.58 -17.02 -10.37
CA PRO A 154 27.58 -16.10 -9.81
C PRO A 154 26.20 -16.74 -9.63
N VAL A 155 25.83 -17.72 -10.47
CA VAL A 155 24.52 -18.39 -10.36
C VAL A 155 24.44 -19.18 -9.06
N THR A 156 25.48 -19.96 -8.75
CA THR A 156 25.56 -20.73 -7.50
C THR A 156 25.56 -19.84 -6.26
N LEU A 157 26.19 -18.66 -6.32
CA LEU A 157 26.21 -17.71 -5.21
C LEU A 157 24.85 -17.01 -5.02
N LYS A 158 24.09 -16.78 -6.10
CA LYS A 158 22.74 -16.24 -6.06
C LYS A 158 21.75 -17.22 -5.42
N GLU A 159 21.84 -18.50 -5.77
CA GLU A 159 20.97 -19.56 -5.24
C GLU A 159 21.09 -19.76 -3.72
N LEU A 160 22.28 -19.55 -3.16
CA LEU A 160 22.53 -19.68 -1.72
C LEU A 160 21.78 -18.63 -0.89
N ASN A 161 21.33 -17.54 -1.52
CA ASN A 161 20.52 -16.49 -0.91
C ASN A 161 21.10 -15.97 0.43
N LEU A 162 22.42 -15.89 0.54
CA LEU A 162 23.15 -15.43 1.74
C LEU A 162 23.34 -13.92 1.78
N ASP A 163 23.65 -13.39 2.97
CA ASP A 163 24.09 -12.00 3.11
C ASP A 163 25.42 -11.77 2.36
N ILE A 164 25.65 -10.57 1.84
CA ILE A 164 26.78 -10.23 0.96
C ILE A 164 28.13 -10.64 1.58
N LYS A 165 28.28 -10.43 2.89
CA LYS A 165 29.50 -10.81 3.65
C LYS A 165 29.72 -12.32 3.67
N GLN A 166 28.66 -13.09 3.77
CA GLN A 166 28.73 -14.55 3.77
C GLN A 166 28.98 -15.07 2.34
N THR A 167 28.37 -14.44 1.35
CA THR A 167 28.61 -14.74 -0.07
C THR A 167 30.07 -14.52 -0.43
N GLU A 168 30.72 -13.47 0.07
CA GLU A 168 32.15 -13.23 -0.11
C GLU A 168 33.01 -14.34 0.50
N LEU A 169 32.70 -14.80 1.73
CA LEU A 169 33.44 -15.90 2.37
C LEU A 169 33.27 -17.23 1.62
N VAL A 170 32.08 -17.49 1.10
CA VAL A 170 31.80 -18.70 0.31
C VAL A 170 32.52 -18.63 -1.04
N ALA A 171 32.46 -17.48 -1.72
CA ALA A 171 33.18 -17.24 -2.97
C ALA A 171 34.69 -17.36 -2.80
N GLN A 172 35.26 -16.90 -1.69
CA GLN A 172 36.69 -17.07 -1.38
C GLN A 172 37.10 -18.54 -1.21
N LYS A 173 36.19 -19.39 -0.68
CA LYS A 173 36.45 -20.82 -0.45
C LYS A 173 36.28 -21.68 -1.70
N ILE A 174 35.31 -21.34 -2.54
CA ILE A 174 34.95 -22.10 -3.75
C ILE A 174 35.69 -21.56 -4.98
N GLY A 175 36.03 -20.27 -4.96
CA GLY A 175 36.67 -19.55 -6.05
C GLY A 175 38.05 -20.11 -6.39
N THR A 176 38.30 -20.23 -7.70
CA THR A 176 39.54 -20.77 -8.25
C THR A 176 40.65 -19.71 -8.37
N LYS A 177 40.30 -18.42 -8.24
CA LYS A 177 41.27 -17.31 -8.25
C LYS A 177 41.52 -16.83 -6.82
N LYS A 178 42.78 -16.91 -6.37
CA LYS A 178 43.23 -16.16 -5.19
C LYS A 178 43.10 -14.67 -5.51
N SER A 179 42.49 -13.90 -4.61
CA SER A 179 42.06 -12.52 -4.86
C SER A 179 43.19 -11.66 -5.41
N GLU A 180 43.19 -11.45 -6.72
CA GLU A 180 43.93 -10.35 -7.32
C GLU A 180 43.03 -9.12 -7.18
N THR A 181 43.52 -8.13 -6.45
CA THR A 181 42.87 -6.85 -6.21
C THR A 181 42.63 -6.12 -7.52
N THR A 182 41.54 -6.45 -8.21
CA THR A 182 41.10 -5.73 -9.40
C THR A 182 40.40 -4.43 -8.98
N PRO A 183 40.64 -3.33 -9.71
CA PRO A 183 40.12 -2.01 -9.36
C PRO A 183 38.60 -2.01 -9.44
N LYS A 184 37.95 -1.51 -8.37
CA LYS A 184 36.50 -1.30 -8.33
C LYS A 184 36.06 -0.53 -9.57
N VAL A 185 35.21 -1.13 -10.39
CA VAL A 185 34.46 -0.42 -11.41
C VAL A 185 33.59 0.58 -10.65
N LYS A 186 33.91 1.87 -10.79
CA LYS A 186 33.05 2.93 -10.27
C LYS A 186 31.76 2.85 -11.07
N HIS A 187 30.66 2.50 -10.42
CA HIS A 187 29.35 2.81 -10.97
C HIS A 187 29.34 4.31 -11.29
N ASP A 188 28.93 4.65 -12.51
CA ASP A 188 28.67 6.01 -12.93
C ASP A 188 27.50 6.51 -12.07
N SER A 189 27.84 6.96 -10.85
CA SER A 189 26.94 7.72 -10.03
C SER A 189 26.49 8.85 -10.93
N GLY A 190 25.20 8.92 -11.24
CA GLY A 190 24.56 9.99 -12.02
C GLY A 190 24.67 11.37 -11.39
N MET A 191 25.84 11.74 -10.85
CA MET A 191 26.39 13.08 -10.87
C MET A 191 26.37 13.54 -12.32
N THR A 192 25.19 14.03 -12.71
CA THR A 192 25.14 15.13 -13.65
C THR A 192 26.20 16.13 -13.20
N ILE A 193 27.16 16.38 -14.09
CA ILE A 193 28.12 17.48 -13.98
C ILE A 193 27.28 18.75 -14.16
N GLY A 194 26.44 19.04 -13.17
CA GLY A 194 25.54 20.16 -13.10
C GLY A 194 26.23 21.24 -12.29
N GLY A 195 26.89 22.16 -13.00
CA GLY A 195 27.25 23.48 -12.50
C GLY A 195 28.09 23.49 -11.22
N GLY A 196 29.41 23.45 -11.39
CA GLY A 196 30.35 23.56 -10.28
C GLY A 196 30.06 24.72 -9.33
N ASN A 197 30.33 24.42 -8.06
CA ASN A 197 30.57 25.17 -6.83
C ASN A 197 30.90 26.68 -6.85
N ASP A 198 30.86 27.39 -7.98
CA ASP A 198 31.23 28.82 -8.10
C ASP A 198 30.05 29.78 -7.89
N LEU A 199 28.84 29.26 -7.66
CA LEU A 199 27.65 30.08 -7.38
C LEU A 199 27.31 30.12 -5.90
N ASP A 200 27.66 29.13 -5.08
CA ASP A 200 27.18 29.05 -3.70
C ASP A 200 27.75 30.10 -2.74
N SER A 201 28.79 30.82 -3.14
CA SER A 201 29.33 31.99 -2.43
C SER A 201 28.70 33.32 -2.84
N LEU A 202 27.84 33.34 -3.87
CA LEU A 202 27.24 34.55 -4.41
C LEU A 202 25.85 34.79 -3.85
N SER A 203 25.53 36.06 -3.60
CA SER A 203 24.19 36.48 -3.19
C SER A 203 23.16 36.14 -4.29
N PRO A 204 21.88 35.93 -3.94
CA PRO A 204 20.84 35.61 -4.93
C PRO A 204 20.77 36.59 -6.11
N ARG A 205 21.12 37.86 -5.89
CA ARG A 205 21.12 38.90 -6.93
C ARG A 205 22.25 38.72 -7.92
N GLU A 206 23.46 38.39 -7.44
CA GLU A 206 24.63 38.13 -8.29
C GLU A 206 24.49 36.84 -9.09
N LYS A 207 23.81 35.81 -8.53
CA LYS A 207 23.47 34.58 -9.26
C LYS A 207 22.60 34.87 -10.50
N ILE A 208 21.60 35.74 -10.36
CA ILE A 208 20.69 36.11 -11.45
C ILE A 208 21.44 36.92 -12.53
N GLU A 209 22.26 37.88 -12.12
CA GLU A 209 23.03 38.72 -13.05
C GLU A 209 24.01 37.89 -13.88
N ARG A 210 24.76 36.99 -13.23
CA ARG A 210 25.70 36.09 -13.90
C ARG A 210 25.01 35.11 -14.84
N GLY A 211 23.82 34.63 -14.48
CA GLY A 211 22.99 33.80 -15.34
C GLY A 211 22.51 34.54 -16.60
N LEU A 212 22.14 35.82 -16.47
CA LEU A 212 21.72 36.66 -17.60
C LEU A 212 22.89 36.99 -18.54
N GLU A 213 24.08 37.24 -18.02
CA GLU A 213 25.29 37.48 -18.82
C GLU A 213 25.69 36.24 -19.62
N GLN A 214 25.72 35.06 -19.00
CA GLN A 214 26.04 33.81 -19.69
C GLN A 214 25.03 33.51 -20.81
N ASN A 215 23.75 33.83 -20.60
CA ASN A 215 22.73 33.64 -21.63
C ASN A 215 22.90 34.63 -22.79
N LYS A 216 23.23 35.90 -22.51
CA LYS A 216 23.56 36.89 -23.55
C LYS A 216 24.79 36.51 -24.36
N GLU A 217 25.79 35.90 -23.74
CA GLU A 217 27.00 35.45 -24.43
C GLU A 217 26.74 34.23 -25.32
N LYS A 218 25.89 33.29 -24.88
CA LYS A 218 25.43 32.16 -25.70
C LYS A 218 24.60 32.60 -26.90
N LEU A 219 23.81 33.66 -26.77
CA LEU A 219 23.02 34.25 -27.86
C LEU A 219 23.85 35.03 -28.89
N ARG A 220 25.13 35.32 -28.60
CA ARG A 220 26.06 36.01 -29.51
C ARG A 220 26.99 35.06 -30.28
N ARG A 221 26.98 33.77 -29.97
CA ARG A 221 27.67 32.72 -30.74
C ARG A 221 26.69 32.02 -31.66
#